data_AF-A0A7S4FNK5-F1
#
_entry.id   AF-A0A7S4FNK5-F1
#
_cell.length_a   1.000
_cell.length_b   1.000
_cell.length_c   1.000
_cell.angle_alpha   90.00
_cell.angle_beta   90.00
_cell.angle_gamma   90.00
#
_symmetry.space_group_name_H-M   'P 1'
#
loop_
_entity.id
_entity.type
_entity.pdbx_description
1 polymer ?
#
loop_
_entity_poly.entity_id
_entity_poly.type
_entity_poly.pdbx_seq_one_letter_code
_entity_poly.pdbx_strand_id
1 'polypeptide(L)'
;YWEMVWQLYADQFGPGIANFLETYEVLVFGSVSDYIAVAFFNGSRSVSWFTFATSWIARPLGGLLFGGLADHSGRRVALLTSFYMAFAATLSLGLAPTVPYLGPSW
;
A
#
# COMPACT_ATOMS: atom_id res chain seq x y z
N TYR A 1 -3.20 -30.01 -21.54
CA TYR A 1 -1.80 -29.65 -21.82
C TYR A 1 -1.63 -28.14 -21.85
N TRP A 2 -2.24 -27.42 -22.79
CA TRP A 2 -2.13 -25.95 -22.90
C TRP A 2 -2.59 -25.19 -21.65
N GLU A 3 -3.69 -25.59 -21.02
CA GLU A 3 -4.14 -25.01 -19.73
C GLU A 3 -3.11 -25.18 -18.60
N MET A 4 -2.41 -26.33 -18.58
CA MET A 4 -1.35 -26.60 -17.59
C MET A 4 -0.14 -25.71 -17.81
N VAL A 5 0.25 -25.50 -19.07
CA VAL A 5 1.33 -24.59 -19.44
C VAL A 5 0.98 -23.18 -19.00
N TRP A 6 -0.24 -22.69 -19.29
CA TRP A 6 -0.69 -21.37 -18.85
C TRP A 6 -0.68 -21.20 -17.32
N GLN A 7 -1.09 -22.21 -16.57
CA GLN A 7 -1.03 -22.19 -15.10
C GLN A 7 0.40 -22.11 -14.58
N LEU A 8 1.34 -22.88 -15.16
CA LEU A 8 2.76 -22.83 -14.79
C LEU A 8 3.36 -21.44 -15.02
N TYR A 9 3.02 -20.79 -16.14
CA TYR A 9 3.40 -19.41 -16.38
C TYR A 9 2.79 -18.47 -15.33
N ALA A 10 1.49 -18.59 -15.03
CA ALA A 10 0.82 -17.75 -14.05
C ALA A 10 1.44 -17.89 -12.64
N ASP A 11 1.74 -19.11 -12.20
CA ASP A 11 2.34 -19.40 -10.89
C ASP A 11 3.79 -18.90 -10.81
N GLN A 12 4.53 -18.93 -11.91
CA GLN A 12 5.92 -18.48 -11.91
C GLN A 12 6.06 -16.95 -12.00
N PHE A 13 5.23 -16.29 -12.81
CA PHE A 13 5.32 -14.84 -13.02
C PHE A 13 4.48 -14.03 -12.03
N GLY A 14 3.36 -14.56 -11.54
CA GLY A 14 2.46 -13.87 -10.61
C GLY A 14 3.16 -13.34 -9.36
N PRO A 15 3.91 -14.17 -8.60
CA PRO A 15 4.65 -13.73 -7.43
C PRO A 15 5.76 -12.71 -7.76
N GLY A 16 6.42 -12.87 -8.91
CA GLY A 16 7.48 -11.96 -9.36
C GLY A 16 6.95 -10.55 -9.62
N ILE A 17 5.78 -10.44 -10.27
CA ILE A 17 5.10 -9.15 -10.49
C ILE A 17 4.70 -8.51 -9.17
N ALA A 18 4.19 -9.30 -8.22
CA ALA A 18 3.81 -8.80 -6.90
C ALA A 18 5.03 -8.25 -6.12
N ASN A 19 6.14 -8.99 -6.11
CA ASN A 19 7.38 -8.54 -5.46
C ASN A 19 7.98 -7.30 -6.14
N PHE A 20 7.92 -7.23 -7.47
CA PHE A 20 8.35 -6.05 -8.23
C PHE A 20 7.52 -4.83 -7.86
N LEU A 21 6.19 -4.98 -7.81
CA LEU A 21 5.28 -3.90 -7.42
C LEU A 21 5.55 -3.43 -5.99
N GLU A 22 5.75 -4.37 -5.06
CA GLU A 22 6.08 -4.05 -3.66
C GLU A 22 7.39 -3.26 -3.58
N THR A 23 8.43 -3.68 -4.31
CA THR A 23 9.72 -2.99 -4.34
C THR A 23 9.61 -1.63 -5.02
N TYR A 24 8.80 -1.52 -6.08
CA TYR A 24 8.54 -0.26 -6.76
C TYR A 24 7.94 0.78 -5.82
N GLU A 25 6.94 0.42 -5.03
CA GLU A 25 6.34 1.33 -4.03
C GLU A 25 7.36 1.82 -3.01
N VAL A 26 8.25 0.94 -2.53
CA VAL A 26 9.34 1.30 -1.60
C VAL A 26 10.31 2.30 -2.23
N LEU A 27 10.70 2.08 -3.48
CA LEU A 27 11.63 2.97 -4.19
C LEU A 27 11.02 4.33 -4.48
N VAL A 28 9.75 4.35 -4.91
CA VAL A 28 9.01 5.60 -5.14
C VAL A 28 8.90 6.37 -3.84
N PHE A 29 8.48 5.73 -2.75
CA PHE A 29 8.39 6.38 -1.44
C PHE A 29 9.75 6.96 -1.02
N GLY A 30 10.83 6.19 -1.11
CA GLY A 30 12.17 6.66 -0.77
C GLY A 30 12.60 7.89 -1.58
N SER A 31 12.18 7.97 -2.85
CA SER A 31 12.47 9.11 -3.73
C SER A 31 11.63 10.35 -3.38
N VAL A 32 10.40 10.18 -2.89
CA VAL A 32 9.48 11.29 -2.57
C VAL A 32 9.35 11.62 -1.08
N SER A 33 9.99 10.85 -0.20
CA SER A 33 9.85 10.97 1.26
C SER A 33 10.17 12.37 1.79
N ASP A 34 11.13 13.07 1.19
CA ASP A 34 11.52 14.42 1.61
C ASP A 34 10.42 15.45 1.28
N TYR A 35 9.73 15.29 0.15
CA TYR A 35 8.55 16.10 -0.18
C TYR A 35 7.39 15.83 0.77
N ILE A 36 7.16 14.55 1.14
CA ILE A 36 6.16 14.17 2.13
C ILE A 36 6.49 14.78 3.49
N ALA A 37 7.76 14.80 3.89
CA ALA A 37 8.21 15.41 5.14
C ALA A 37 7.86 16.90 5.21
N VAL A 38 8.14 17.64 4.15
CA VAL A 38 7.80 19.08 4.06
C VAL A 38 6.29 19.29 4.03
N ALA A 39 5.57 18.49 3.23
CA ALA A 39 4.14 18.68 3.01
C ALA A 39 3.27 18.32 4.21
N PHE A 40 3.63 17.28 5.00
CA PHE A 40 2.78 16.76 6.08
C PHE A 40 3.39 16.87 7.48
N PHE A 41 4.73 16.95 7.59
CA PHE A 41 5.43 16.83 8.88
C PHE A 41 6.39 17.99 9.17
N ASN A 42 6.15 19.17 8.57
CA ASN A 42 6.95 20.39 8.76
C ASN A 42 8.46 20.17 8.56
N GLY A 43 8.82 19.33 7.59
CA GLY A 43 10.21 18.98 7.25
C GLY A 43 10.81 17.85 8.09
N SER A 44 10.07 17.22 9.01
CA SER A 44 10.58 16.12 9.82
C SER A 44 10.73 14.82 9.02
N ARG A 45 11.93 14.58 8.50
CA ARG A 45 12.27 13.37 7.73
C ARG A 45 12.06 12.09 8.54
N SER A 46 12.37 12.11 9.84
CA SER A 46 12.19 10.95 10.72
C SER A 46 10.72 10.49 10.77
N VAL A 47 9.77 11.43 10.85
CA VAL A 47 8.34 11.10 10.94
C VAL A 47 7.81 10.52 9.61
N SER A 48 8.30 11.00 8.45
CA SER A 48 8.00 10.37 7.15
C SER A 48 8.46 8.92 7.10
N TRP A 49 9.69 8.63 7.53
CA TRP A 49 10.21 7.26 7.56
C TRP A 49 9.51 6.39 8.61
N PHE A 50 9.07 6.94 9.73
CA PHE A 50 8.22 6.20 10.68
C PHE A 50 6.86 5.83 10.07
N THR A 51 6.26 6.74 9.30
CA THR A 51 5.01 6.47 8.57
C THR A 51 5.20 5.34 7.55
N PHE A 52 6.35 5.33 6.87
CA PHE A 52 6.72 4.20 6.02
C PHE A 52 6.97 2.92 6.81
N ALA A 53 7.63 2.99 7.97
CA ALA A 53 7.88 1.85 8.85
C ALA A 53 6.56 1.17 9.28
N THR A 54 5.51 1.94 9.56
CA THR A 54 4.17 1.39 9.87
C THR A 54 3.57 0.54 8.76
N SER A 55 3.92 0.77 7.48
CA SER A 55 3.44 -0.06 6.37
C SER A 55 3.93 -1.52 6.47
N TRP A 56 5.12 -1.75 7.05
CA TRP A 56 5.66 -3.09 7.27
C TRP A 56 4.88 -3.88 8.31
N ILE A 57 4.22 -3.19 9.25
CA ILE A 57 3.30 -3.80 10.21
C ILE A 57 1.92 -4.00 9.57
N ALA A 58 1.50 -3.09 8.69
CA ALA A 58 0.22 -3.19 7.99
C ALA A 58 0.15 -4.39 7.03
N ARG A 59 1.26 -4.76 6.38
CA ARG A 59 1.33 -5.92 5.46
C ARG A 59 0.94 -7.26 6.09
N PRO A 60 1.55 -7.72 7.20
CA PRO A 60 1.15 -8.96 7.86
C PRO A 60 -0.27 -8.90 8.43
N LEU A 61 -0.68 -7.74 8.96
CA LEU A 61 -2.06 -7.52 9.41
C LEU A 61 -3.07 -7.67 8.28
N GLY A 62 -2.80 -7.07 7.11
CA GLY A 62 -3.62 -7.24 5.92
C GLY A 62 -3.72 -8.70 5.50
N GLY A 63 -2.60 -9.43 5.48
CA GLY A 63 -2.59 -10.86 5.17
C GLY A 63 -3.48 -11.70 6.09
N LEU A 64 -3.44 -11.44 7.40
CA LEU A 64 -4.27 -12.15 8.37
C LEU A 64 -5.76 -11.82 8.23
N LEU A 65 -6.10 -10.54 8.09
CA LEU A 65 -7.50 -10.09 7.99
C LEU A 65 -8.13 -10.54 6.67
N PHE A 66 -7.46 -10.30 5.54
CA PHE A 66 -7.98 -10.68 4.23
C PHE A 66 -7.89 -12.18 3.96
N GLY A 67 -6.90 -12.87 4.55
CA GLY A 67 -6.82 -14.34 4.54
C GLY A 67 -8.01 -14.96 5.23
N GLY A 68 -8.27 -14.58 6.50
CA GLY A 68 -9.43 -15.06 7.24
C GLY A 68 -10.77 -14.69 6.58
N LEU A 69 -10.86 -13.49 5.99
CA LEU A 69 -12.06 -13.06 5.26
C LEU A 69 -12.28 -13.89 3.97
N ALA A 70 -11.21 -14.21 3.25
CA ALA A 70 -11.28 -15.05 2.05
C ALA A 70 -11.71 -16.48 2.38
N ASP A 71 -11.23 -17.02 3.50
CA ASP A 71 -11.53 -18.37 3.97
C ASP A 71 -12.99 -18.49 4.45
N HIS A 72 -13.52 -17.48 5.15
CA HIS A 72 -14.88 -17.53 5.70
C HIS A 72 -15.98 -17.06 4.73
N SER A 73 -15.73 -15.96 4.01
CA SER A 73 -16.74 -15.27 3.20
C SER A 73 -16.54 -15.45 1.68
N GLY A 74 -15.51 -16.19 1.30
CA GLY A 74 -15.17 -16.49 -0.08
C GLY A 74 -14.27 -15.45 -0.75
N ARG A 75 -13.43 -15.94 -1.68
CA ARG A 75 -12.38 -15.17 -2.36
C ARG A 75 -12.89 -13.92 -3.10
N ARG A 76 -14.10 -13.96 -3.66
CA ARG A 76 -14.70 -12.81 -4.37
C ARG A 76 -15.00 -11.65 -3.42
N VAL A 77 -15.50 -11.92 -2.22
CA VAL A 77 -15.82 -10.88 -1.23
C VAL A 77 -14.52 -10.23 -0.75
N ALA A 78 -13.51 -11.03 -0.42
CA ALA A 78 -12.20 -10.53 -0.02
C ALA A 78 -11.57 -9.60 -1.06
N LEU A 79 -11.62 -9.97 -2.35
CA LEU A 79 -11.10 -9.14 -3.45
C LEU A 79 -11.85 -7.81 -3.60
N LEU A 80 -13.17 -7.80 -3.49
CA LEU A 80 -13.94 -6.57 -3.60
C LEU A 80 -13.70 -5.66 -2.39
N THR A 81 -13.62 -6.24 -1.18
CA THR A 81 -13.34 -5.45 0.03
C THR A 81 -11.96 -4.81 0.00
N SER A 82 -10.92 -5.53 -0.45
CA SER A 82 -9.58 -4.95 -0.57
C SER A 82 -9.52 -3.85 -1.62
N PHE A 83 -10.25 -4.02 -2.73
CA PHE A 83 -10.37 -2.98 -3.77
C PHE A 83 -11.02 -1.70 -3.23
N TYR A 84 -12.15 -1.80 -2.54
CA TYR A 84 -12.80 -0.63 -1.94
C TYR A 84 -11.95 0.02 -0.85
N MET A 85 -11.25 -0.78 -0.05
CA MET A 85 -10.34 -0.27 0.98
C MET A 85 -9.16 0.49 0.37
N ALA A 86 -8.55 -0.04 -0.70
CA ALA A 86 -7.48 0.64 -1.43
C ALA A 86 -7.96 1.95 -2.05
N PHE A 87 -9.16 1.95 -2.67
CA PHE A 87 -9.76 3.16 -3.21
C PHE A 87 -10.02 4.23 -2.13
N ALA A 88 -10.59 3.83 -0.99
CA ALA A 88 -10.83 4.73 0.13
C ALA A 88 -9.52 5.30 0.71
N ALA A 89 -8.47 4.49 0.81
CA ALA A 89 -7.15 4.95 1.28
C ALA A 89 -6.55 5.98 0.32
N THR A 90 -6.59 5.73 -0.99
CA THR A 90 -6.10 6.67 -2.01
C THR A 90 -6.88 7.99 -2.01
N LEU A 91 -8.21 7.93 -1.88
CA LEU A 91 -9.02 9.14 -1.74
C LEU A 91 -8.68 9.92 -0.46
N SER A 92 -8.51 9.21 0.65
CA SER A 92 -8.16 9.83 1.94
C SER A 92 -6.81 10.56 1.86
N LEU A 93 -5.83 9.98 1.17
CA LEU A 93 -4.54 10.62 0.93
C LEU A 93 -4.68 11.89 0.08
N GLY A 94 -5.54 11.87 -0.94
CA GLY A 94 -5.80 13.05 -1.79
C GLY A 94 -6.56 14.17 -1.08
N LEU A 95 -7.38 13.83 -0.08
CA LEU A 95 -8.13 14.79 0.75
C LEU A 95 -7.36 15.24 1.99
N ALA A 96 -6.20 14.62 2.28
CA ALA A 96 -5.43 14.94 3.47
C ALA A 96 -4.89 16.38 3.41
N PRO A 97 -5.10 17.20 4.45
CA PRO A 97 -4.60 18.57 4.46
C PRO A 97 -3.08 18.57 4.59
N THR A 98 -2.42 19.45 3.82
CA THR A 98 -0.97 19.69 3.92
C THR A 98 -0.68 20.81 4.91
N VAL A 99 0.51 20.83 5.51
CA VAL A 99 0.99 21.84 6.46
C VAL A 99 0.83 23.28 5.94
N PRO A 100 1.06 23.61 4.65
CA PRO A 100 0.77 24.94 4.12
C PRO A 100 -0.70 25.37 4.24
N TYR A 101 -1.63 24.41 4.29
CA TYR A 101 -3.07 24.66 4.43
C TYR A 101 -3.50 24.99 5.88
N LEU A 102 -2.66 24.70 6.88
CA LEU A 102 -2.93 24.98 8.28
C LEU A 102 -2.48 26.38 8.73
N GLY A 103 -1.89 27.18 7.83
CA GLY A 103 -1.34 28.50 8.16
C GLY A 103 -0.07 28.41 9.03
N PRO A 104 0.72 29.49 9.15
CA PRO A 104 1.92 29.47 9.97
C PRO A 104 1.55 29.17 11.43
N SER A 105 1.99 28.03 11.95
CA SER A 105 2.02 27.80 13.40
C SER A 105 3.09 28.74 13.96
N TRP A 106 2.63 29.82 14.58
CA TRP A 106 3.41 30.80 15.34
C TRP A 106 4.29 30.15 16.42
#